data_AF-A0A6C1PH45-F1
#
_entry.id   AF-A0A6C1PH45-F1
#
_cell.length_a   1.000
_cell.length_b   1.000
_cell.length_c   1.000
_cell.angle_alpha   90.00
_cell.angle_beta   90.00
_cell.angle_gamma   90.00
#
_symmetry.space_group_name_H-M   'P 1'
#
loop_
_entity.id
_entity.type
_entity.pdbx_description
1 polymer ?
#
loop_
_entity_poly.entity_id
_entity_poly.type
_entity_poly.pdbx_seq_one_letter_code
_entity_poly.pdbx_strand_id
1 'polypeptide(L)'
;MSSGSPAVRAGQKRLSERIELLPGAHVQNKLMATNDRNLALALLGCDDALERSVFDRIAPRKADRVRSELAVIERRHVDPAIVLQAVSRLLDALDSNARADDRSSYWRPRNAADGAR
;
A
#
# COMPACT_ATOMS: atom_id res chain seq x y z
N MET A 1 24.77 9.52 -6.68
CA MET A 1 24.65 9.88 -5.26
C MET A 1 23.46 9.14 -4.68
N SER A 2 23.64 7.91 -4.18
CA SER A 2 22.55 7.15 -3.54
C SER A 2 22.79 7.10 -2.03
N SER A 3 22.50 8.21 -1.35
CA SER A 3 22.63 8.32 0.11
C SER A 3 21.40 7.79 0.85
N GLY A 4 20.85 6.65 0.39
CA GLY A 4 19.81 5.94 1.13
C GLY A 4 20.42 5.06 2.22
N SER A 5 19.77 4.93 3.36
CA SER A 5 20.17 3.92 4.35
C SER A 5 20.10 2.51 3.72
N PRO A 6 21.12 1.64 3.93
CA PRO A 6 21.08 0.26 3.42
C PRO A 6 19.81 -0.50 3.84
N ALA A 7 19.31 -0.24 5.05
CA ALA A 7 18.09 -0.85 5.55
C ALA A 7 16.85 -0.41 4.77
N VAL A 8 16.77 0.87 4.38
CA VAL A 8 15.67 1.40 3.56
C VAL A 8 15.67 0.73 2.19
N ARG A 9 16.84 0.64 1.53
CA ARG A 9 16.94 -0.05 0.23
C ARG A 9 16.55 -1.52 0.31
N ALA A 10 17.01 -2.22 1.35
CA ALA A 10 16.62 -3.62 1.57
C ALA A 10 15.11 -3.76 1.79
N GLY A 11 14.49 -2.86 2.56
CA GLY A 11 13.04 -2.83 2.77
C GLY A 11 12.27 -2.55 1.48
N GLN A 12 12.70 -1.58 0.68
CA GLN A 12 12.09 -1.24 -0.61
C GLN A 12 12.22 -2.39 -1.62
N LYS A 13 13.36 -3.07 -1.66
CA LYS A 13 13.53 -4.28 -2.48
C LYS A 13 12.51 -5.36 -2.10
N ARG A 14 12.39 -5.64 -0.80
CA ARG A 14 11.39 -6.60 -0.28
C ARG A 14 9.96 -6.18 -0.62
N LEU A 15 9.67 -4.88 -0.59
CA LEU A 15 8.37 -4.33 -0.97
C LEU A 15 8.07 -4.60 -2.44
N SER A 16 9.05 -4.38 -3.33
CA SER A 16 8.92 -4.67 -4.76
C SER A 16 8.64 -6.15 -5.01
N GLU A 17 9.47 -7.04 -4.44
CA GLU A 17 9.27 -8.50 -4.52
C GLU A 17 7.88 -8.90 -4.01
N ARG A 18 7.40 -8.26 -2.94
CA ARG A 18 6.10 -8.60 -2.36
C ARG A 18 4.92 -8.16 -3.21
N ILE A 19 5.02 -7.00 -3.87
CA ILE A 19 4.01 -6.49 -4.80
C ILE A 19 3.87 -7.39 -6.03
N GLU A 20 4.97 -7.99 -6.49
CA GLU A 20 4.96 -8.93 -7.61
C GLU A 20 4.36 -10.30 -7.24
N LEU A 21 4.60 -10.77 -6.01
CA LEU A 21 4.13 -12.07 -5.53
C LEU A 21 2.64 -12.09 -5.14
N LEU A 22 2.03 -10.94 -4.87
CA LEU A 22 0.64 -10.86 -4.40
C LEU A 22 -0.35 -10.62 -5.54
N PRO A 23 -1.61 -11.11 -5.42
CA PRO A 23 -2.64 -10.84 -6.41
C PRO A 23 -2.85 -9.34 -6.62
N GLY A 24 -2.95 -8.91 -7.88
CA GLY A 24 -3.07 -7.49 -8.23
C GLY A 24 -4.20 -6.76 -7.50
N ALA A 25 -5.37 -7.39 -7.38
CA ALA A 25 -6.52 -6.83 -6.66
C ALA A 25 -6.25 -6.65 -5.15
N HIS A 26 -5.55 -7.61 -4.51
CA HIS A 26 -5.17 -7.49 -3.10
C HIS A 26 -4.19 -6.34 -2.90
N VAL A 27 -3.15 -6.26 -3.73
CA VAL A 27 -2.18 -5.15 -3.69
C VAL A 27 -2.89 -3.82 -3.89
N GLN A 28 -3.72 -3.69 -4.93
CA GLN A 28 -4.49 -2.48 -5.18
C GLN A 28 -5.34 -2.08 -3.97
N ASN A 29 -6.10 -3.00 -3.39
CA ASN A 29 -6.93 -2.72 -2.21
C ASN A 29 -6.10 -2.18 -1.03
N LYS A 30 -4.96 -2.81 -0.74
CA LYS A 30 -4.06 -2.39 0.35
C LYS A 30 -3.39 -1.05 0.07
N LEU A 31 -2.91 -0.84 -1.16
CA LEU A 31 -2.31 0.43 -1.55
C LEU A 31 -3.35 1.57 -1.48
N MET A 32 -4.57 1.34 -1.97
CA MET A 32 -5.66 2.32 -1.92
C MET A 32 -6.04 2.70 -0.48
N ALA A 33 -6.03 1.73 0.45
CA ALA A 33 -6.30 1.94 1.87
C ALA A 33 -5.15 2.61 2.64
N THR A 34 -3.92 2.56 2.12
CA THR A 34 -2.76 3.18 2.77
C THR A 34 -2.82 4.70 2.67
N ASN A 35 -2.48 5.41 3.74
CA ASN A 35 -2.40 6.88 3.74
C ASN A 35 -1.38 7.37 2.68
N ASP A 36 -1.76 8.40 1.92
CA ASP A 36 -0.97 8.98 0.83
C ASP A 36 0.44 9.43 1.29
N ARG A 37 0.55 10.00 2.50
CA ARG A 37 1.84 10.38 3.09
C ARG A 37 2.73 9.18 3.44
N ASN A 38 2.13 8.08 3.91
CA ASN A 38 2.89 6.86 4.23
C ASN A 38 3.39 6.18 2.95
N LEU A 39 2.59 6.20 1.88
CA LEU A 39 3.03 5.76 0.55
C LEU A 39 4.18 6.62 0.04
N ALA A 40 4.05 7.95 0.09
CA ALA A 40 5.11 8.86 -0.34
C ALA A 40 6.41 8.65 0.45
N LEU A 41 6.33 8.50 1.77
CA LEU A 41 7.50 8.18 2.60
C LEU A 41 8.14 6.84 2.21
N ALA A 42 7.34 5.80 1.95
CA ALA A 42 7.86 4.48 1.57
C ALA A 42 8.54 4.48 0.19
N LEU A 43 8.06 5.33 -0.73
CA LEU A 43 8.61 5.52 -2.07
C LEU A 43 9.77 6.53 -2.13
N LEU A 44 10.10 7.19 -1.03
CA LEU A 44 11.16 8.21 -1.01
C LEU A 44 12.51 7.59 -1.40
N GLY A 45 13.07 8.06 -2.52
CA GLY A 45 14.35 7.59 -3.05
C GLY A 45 14.37 6.12 -3.46
N CYS A 46 13.20 5.54 -3.76
CA CYS A 46 13.11 4.20 -4.33
C CYS A 46 13.58 4.17 -5.80
N ASP A 47 13.67 2.97 -6.38
CA ASP A 47 13.94 2.83 -7.81
C ASP A 47 12.68 3.02 -8.66
N ASP A 48 12.88 3.40 -9.92
CA ASP A 48 11.81 3.61 -10.90
C ASP A 48 10.89 2.40 -11.07
N ALA A 49 11.39 1.18 -10.86
CA ALA A 49 10.63 -0.04 -11.08
C ALA A 49 9.58 -0.24 -9.98
N LEU A 50 9.96 -0.03 -8.72
CA LEU A 50 9.05 -0.04 -7.58
C LEU A 50 8.06 1.13 -7.67
N GLU A 51 8.54 2.32 -8.04
CA GLU A 51 7.68 3.49 -8.21
C GLU A 51 6.56 3.22 -9.23
N ARG A 52 6.92 2.75 -10.43
CA ARG A 52 5.95 2.37 -11.48
C ARG A 52 5.00 1.28 -11.00
N SER A 53 5.53 0.23 -10.37
CA SER A 53 4.73 -0.88 -9.86
C SER A 53 3.65 -0.43 -8.88
N VAL A 54 3.95 0.55 -8.03
CA VAL A 54 2.96 1.10 -7.09
C VAL A 54 1.98 2.02 -7.81
N PHE A 55 2.44 2.91 -8.70
CA PHE A 55 1.55 3.85 -9.38
C PHE A 55 0.59 3.19 -10.36
N ASP A 56 1.01 2.11 -11.04
CA ASP A 56 0.14 1.34 -11.95
C ASP A 56 -0.99 0.60 -11.22
N ARG A 57 -0.87 0.44 -9.90
CA ARG A 57 -1.82 -0.28 -9.05
C ARG A 57 -2.72 0.63 -8.21
N ILE A 58 -2.66 1.94 -8.40
CA ILE A 58 -3.52 2.90 -7.70
C ILE A 58 -4.29 3.80 -8.67
N ALA A 59 -5.41 4.34 -8.21
CA ALA A 59 -6.21 5.26 -9.02
C ALA A 59 -5.44 6.56 -9.34
N PRO A 60 -5.61 7.16 -10.53
CA PRO A 60 -4.88 8.37 -10.93
C PRO A 60 -4.97 9.53 -9.92
N ARG A 61 -6.17 9.78 -9.37
CA ARG A 61 -6.38 10.81 -8.34
C ARG A 61 -5.56 10.57 -7.06
N LYS A 62 -5.31 9.30 -6.71
CA LYS A 62 -4.46 8.95 -5.56
C LYS A 62 -2.99 9.11 -5.93
N ALA A 63 -2.60 8.70 -7.14
CA ALA A 63 -1.25 8.91 -7.64
C ALA A 63 -0.85 10.39 -7.59
N ASP A 64 -1.72 11.30 -8.02
CA ASP A 64 -1.46 12.75 -7.98
C ASP A 64 -1.25 13.28 -6.55
N ARG A 65 -2.03 12.79 -5.58
CA ARG A 65 -1.86 13.15 -4.16
C ARG A 65 -0.56 12.60 -3.57
N VAL A 66 -0.22 11.35 -3.88
CA VAL A 66 1.04 10.73 -3.44
C VAL A 66 2.25 11.47 -4.03
N ARG A 67 2.21 11.85 -5.31
CA ARG A 67 3.25 12.68 -5.95
C ARG A 67 3.38 14.05 -5.29
N SER A 68 2.25 14.67 -4.95
CA SER A 68 2.23 15.97 -4.25
C SER A 68 2.89 15.86 -2.86
N GLU A 69 2.58 14.81 -2.10
CA GLU A 69 3.23 14.52 -0.82
C GLU A 69 4.73 14.24 -0.99
N LEU A 70 5.11 13.44 -2.00
CA LEU A 70 6.51 13.12 -2.30
C LEU A 70 7.32 14.40 -2.58
N ALA A 71 6.82 15.29 -3.43
CA ALA A 71 7.47 16.57 -3.72
C ALA A 71 7.62 17.47 -2.49
N VAL A 72 6.69 17.40 -1.53
CA VAL A 72 6.80 18.12 -0.24
C VAL A 72 7.85 17.49 0.67
N ILE A 73 7.93 16.15 0.68
CA ILE A 73 8.86 15.36 1.49
C ILE A 73 10.29 15.50 0.99
N GLU A 74 10.52 15.45 -0.33
CA GLU A 74 11.85 15.57 -0.95
C GLU A 74 12.55 16.89 -0.63
N ARG A 75 11.78 17.96 -0.43
CA ARG A 75 12.29 19.27 0.00
C ARG A 75 12.73 19.31 1.47
N ARG A 76 12.48 18.23 2.23
CA ARG A 76 12.79 18.13 3.65
C ARG A 76 13.87 17.07 3.86
N HIS A 77 14.73 17.31 4.85
CA HIS A 77 15.61 16.27 5.33
C HIS A 77 14.82 15.30 6.21
N VAL A 78 14.39 14.18 5.62
CA VAL A 78 13.64 13.14 6.35
C VAL A 78 14.60 12.10 6.90
N ASP A 79 14.44 11.82 8.19
CA ASP A 79 15.21 10.78 8.87
C ASP A 79 14.97 9.41 8.20
N PRO A 80 16.02 8.68 7.80
CA PRO A 80 15.90 7.34 7.24
C PRO A 80 15.11 6.35 8.10
N ALA A 81 15.06 6.53 9.43
CA ALA A 81 14.25 5.71 10.33
C ALA A 81 12.74 5.88 10.07
N ILE A 82 12.29 7.09 9.72
CA ILE A 82 10.89 7.38 9.38
C ILE A 82 10.53 6.70 8.06
N VAL A 83 11.44 6.79 7.08
CA VAL A 83 11.28 6.12 5.78
C VAL A 83 11.18 4.60 5.98
N LEU A 84 12.11 4.02 6.76
CA LEU A 84 12.10 2.60 7.07
C LEU A 84 10.81 2.17 7.77
N GLN A 85 10.32 2.96 8.71
CA GLN A 85 9.04 2.69 9.38
C GLN A 85 7.86 2.71 8.41
N ALA A 86 7.84 3.65 7.45
CA ALA A 86 6.80 3.72 6.43
C ALA A 86 6.83 2.50 5.51
N VAL A 87 8.02 2.06 5.10
CA VAL A 87 8.24 0.84 4.32
C VAL A 87 7.77 -0.40 5.09
N SER A 88 8.16 -0.55 6.35
CA SER A 88 7.72 -1.68 7.19
C SER A 88 6.20 -1.72 7.36
N ARG A 89 5.55 -0.56 7.61
CA ARG A 89 4.08 -0.49 7.70
C ARG A 89 3.40 -0.92 6.41
N LEU A 90 3.97 -0.58 5.26
CA LEU A 90 3.41 -0.95 3.97
C LEU A 90 3.59 -2.45 3.69
N LEU A 91 4.74 -3.02 4.04
CA LEU A 91 4.97 -4.47 4.02
C LEU A 91 3.96 -5.19 4.92
N ASP A 92 3.81 -4.74 6.17
CA ASP A 92 2.83 -5.30 7.11
C ASP A 92 1.40 -5.18 6.57
N ALA A 93 1.05 -4.09 5.90
CA ALA A 93 -0.26 -3.91 5.28
C ALA A 93 -0.48 -4.89 4.11
N LEU A 94 0.52 -5.13 3.28
CA LEU A 94 0.47 -6.11 2.19
C LEU A 94 0.42 -7.55 2.72
N ASP A 95 1.19 -7.85 3.77
CA ASP A 95 1.27 -9.14 4.44
C ASP A 95 0.09 -9.43 5.36
N SER A 96 -0.67 -8.40 5.74
CA SER A 96 -1.93 -8.53 6.46
C SER A 96 -2.97 -9.20 5.56
N ASN A 97 -2.82 -10.51 5.46
CA ASN A 97 -3.62 -11.41 4.67
C ASN A 97 -5.04 -11.44 5.22
N ALA A 98 -6.01 -11.30 4.32
CA ALA A 98 -6.86 -12.42 3.91
C ALA A 98 -7.64 -13.21 4.97
N ARG A 99 -7.68 -12.78 6.25
CA ARG A 99 -8.50 -13.38 7.31
C ARG A 99 -9.84 -12.68 7.52
N ALA A 100 -10.08 -11.56 6.83
CA ALA A 100 -11.30 -10.77 7.01
C ALA A 100 -12.41 -11.08 5.98
N ASP A 101 -12.09 -11.64 4.81
CA ASP A 101 -13.11 -11.85 3.76
C ASP A 101 -13.85 -13.20 3.85
N ASP A 102 -13.41 -14.13 4.69
CA ASP A 102 -14.11 -15.42 4.87
C ASP A 102 -15.16 -15.39 6.01
N ARG A 103 -15.41 -14.21 6.60
CA ARG A 103 -16.41 -14.04 7.69
C ARG A 103 -17.56 -13.08 7.34
N SER A 104 -17.57 -12.52 6.13
CA SER A 104 -18.62 -11.60 5.67
C SER A 104 -19.48 -12.19 4.55
N SER A 105 -19.99 -13.40 4.78
CA SER A 105 -21.18 -13.89 4.08
C SER A 105 -21.91 -14.87 5.00
N TYR A 106 -22.22 -14.40 6.22
CA TYR A 106 -23.36 -14.94 6.95
C TYR A 106 -24.62 -14.69 6.12
N TRP A 107 -24.98 -15.70 5.34
CA TRP A 107 -26.32 -16.26 5.29
C TRP A 107 -27.44 -15.26 5.64
N ARG A 108 -28.07 -14.67 4.61
CA ARG A 108 -29.47 -14.25 4.74
C ARG A 108 -30.31 -15.14 3.83
N PRO A 109 -31.09 -16.09 4.37
CA PRO A 109 -32.16 -16.67 3.60
C PRO A 109 -33.18 -15.54 3.39
N ARG A 110 -33.37 -15.17 2.13
CA ARG A 110 -34.62 -14.55 1.70
C ARG A 110 -35.68 -15.65 1.72
N ASN A 111 -36.89 -15.31 2.19
CA ASN A 111 -38.11 -16.12 2.35
C ASN A 111 -38.33 -16.51 3.83
N ALA A 112 -39.50 -16.36 4.45
CA ALA A 112 -40.82 -16.04 3.94
C ALA A 112 -41.58 -15.27 5.03
N ALA A 113 -41.97 -14.03 4.76
CA ALA A 113 -43.15 -13.46 5.39
C ALA A 113 -44.32 -13.85 4.48
N ASP A 114 -44.68 -15.14 4.54
CA ASP A 114 -45.94 -15.61 3.99
C ASP A 114 -47.06 -14.95 4.78
N GLY A 115 -47.97 -14.33 4.05
CA GLY A 115 -49.21 -13.84 4.61
C GLY A 115 -50.04 -14.99 5.14
N ALA A 116 -50.38 -14.91 6.43
CA ALA A 116 -51.62 -15.42 6.99
C ALA A 116 -52.18 -14.23 7.77
N ARG A 117 -53.21 -13.54 7.26
CA ARG A 117 -54.64 -13.88 7.43
C ARG A 117 -54.97 -14.31 8.84
#